data_AF-A0AAE0FMV3-F1
#
_entry.id   AF-A0AAE0FMV3-F1
#
_cell.length_a   1.000
_cell.length_b   1.000
_cell.length_c   1.000
_cell.angle_alpha   90.00
_cell.angle_beta   90.00
_cell.angle_gamma   90.00
#
_symmetry.space_group_name_H-M   'P 1'
#
loop_
_entity.id
_entity.type
_entity.pdbx_description
1 polymer ?
#
loop_
_entity_poly.entity_id
_entity_poly.type
_entity_poly.pdbx_seq_one_letter_code
_entity_poly.pdbx_strand_id
1 'polypeptide(L)'
;MGKFLQHSKLTGCISSHRHPRSALDHLIQNHAFNNSVEIVVPSTSLVKDEEIRRAVEKNGRPFFYVVNMSLTEFLSPSISQLFQEQRQLVALTSLTRIDRTDAAAVTPDGVLHLALTKDTYERLSVQADHSKCTPKERFNLNVNLRSDDLRPGTKRHAKVMERWSGATAVMEFLCVSNSEDGLATIQFSPGVSSRCVEVEHQTMLTALLETPPLPPHPAREALGQEDLEALYEWLGVVSCSSALARVSLDDNSSSQPSDAAGTQAGH
;
A
#
# COMPACT_ATOMS: atom_id res chain seq x y z
N MET A 1 10.68 -39.15 5.20
CA MET A 1 11.14 -37.79 5.58
C MET A 1 10.96 -36.90 4.35
N GLY A 2 9.75 -36.36 4.16
CA GLY A 2 9.37 -35.66 2.93
C GLY A 2 9.71 -34.17 3.00
N LYS A 3 10.55 -33.69 2.08
CA LYS A 3 10.78 -32.26 1.87
C LYS A 3 9.57 -31.69 1.13
N PHE A 4 8.82 -30.81 1.80
CA PHE A 4 7.84 -29.95 1.13
C PHE A 4 8.55 -28.72 0.60
N LEU A 5 8.78 -28.67 -0.72
CA LEU A 5 8.99 -27.41 -1.43
C LEU A 5 7.61 -26.79 -1.62
N GLN A 6 7.25 -25.83 -0.75
CA GLN A 6 6.04 -25.04 -0.90
C GLN A 6 6.28 -23.93 -1.92
N HIS A 7 5.90 -24.17 -3.17
CA HIS A 7 5.60 -23.08 -4.07
C HIS A 7 4.16 -22.65 -3.79
N SER A 8 4.00 -21.48 -3.16
CA SER A 8 2.75 -20.73 -2.92
C SER A 8 1.64 -21.41 -2.09
N LYS A 9 1.48 -20.99 -0.83
CA LYS A 9 0.24 -21.23 -0.06
C LYS A 9 -0.82 -20.20 -0.48
N LEU A 10 -1.60 -20.48 -1.53
CA LEU A 10 -2.86 -19.79 -1.75
C LEU A 10 -3.93 -20.39 -0.80
N THR A 11 -4.80 -19.56 -0.23
CA THR A 11 -5.94 -20.05 0.56
C THR A 11 -7.22 -19.54 -0.08
N GLY A 12 -8.04 -20.44 -0.62
CA GLY A 12 -9.38 -20.14 -1.11
C GLY A 12 -10.41 -20.36 0.01
N CYS A 13 -11.36 -19.42 0.16
CA CYS A 13 -12.46 -19.59 1.11
C CYS A 13 -13.76 -19.04 0.52
N ILE A 14 -14.87 -19.67 0.93
CA ILE A 14 -16.22 -19.27 0.53
C ILE A 14 -16.95 -18.91 1.82
N SER A 15 -17.42 -17.66 1.87
CA SER A 15 -18.15 -17.10 3.02
C SER A 15 -19.24 -16.17 2.52
N SER A 16 -20.11 -15.75 3.44
CA SER A 16 -21.16 -14.77 3.19
C SER A 16 -20.98 -13.57 4.11
N HIS A 17 -21.20 -12.35 3.59
CA HIS A 17 -21.22 -11.13 4.41
C HIS A 17 -22.29 -11.17 5.51
N ARG A 18 -23.32 -12.02 5.36
CA ARG A 18 -24.40 -12.18 6.35
C ARG A 18 -24.09 -13.22 7.42
N HIS A 19 -23.02 -14.00 7.25
CA HIS A 19 -22.70 -15.06 8.19
C HIS A 19 -22.07 -14.48 9.47
N PRO A 20 -22.58 -14.79 10.68
CA PRO A 20 -22.11 -14.18 11.94
C PRO A 20 -20.62 -14.41 12.26
N ARG A 21 -20.02 -15.45 11.69
CA ARG A 21 -18.59 -15.78 11.85
C ARG A 21 -17.75 -15.42 10.61
N SER A 22 -18.29 -14.60 9.71
CA SER A 22 -17.54 -14.15 8.54
C SER A 22 -16.37 -13.28 8.98
N ALA A 23 -15.15 -13.63 8.55
CA ALA A 23 -13.94 -12.90 8.88
C ALA A 23 -13.59 -11.83 7.83
N LEU A 24 -14.46 -11.55 6.85
CA LEU A 24 -14.15 -10.70 5.70
C LEU A 24 -13.71 -9.29 6.11
N ASP A 25 -14.47 -8.63 7.00
CA ASP A 25 -14.14 -7.29 7.46
C ASP A 25 -12.82 -7.27 8.25
N HIS A 26 -12.60 -8.28 9.09
CA HIS A 26 -11.36 -8.45 9.84
C HIS A 26 -10.16 -8.66 8.92
N LEU A 27 -10.30 -9.42 7.82
CA LEU A 27 -9.22 -9.63 6.85
C LEU A 27 -8.84 -8.33 6.14
N ILE A 28 -9.84 -7.53 5.74
CA ILE A 28 -9.62 -6.23 5.09
C ILE A 28 -8.94 -5.26 6.06
N GLN A 29 -9.44 -5.15 7.30
CA GLN A 29 -8.93 -4.22 8.30
C GLN A 29 -7.49 -4.54 8.75
N ASN A 30 -7.09 -5.81 8.72
CA ASN A 30 -5.73 -6.23 9.07
C ASN A 30 -4.74 -6.22 7.90
N HIS A 31 -5.17 -5.84 6.69
CA HIS A 31 -4.31 -5.73 5.52
C HIS A 31 -3.97 -4.25 5.25
N ALA A 32 -3.03 -3.72 6.03
CA ALA A 32 -2.73 -2.29 6.08
C ALA A 32 -2.15 -1.70 4.78
N PHE A 33 -1.40 -2.49 4.01
CA PHE A 33 -0.64 -2.01 2.85
C PHE A 33 -1.25 -2.53 1.55
N ASN A 34 -1.89 -1.65 0.78
CA ASN A 34 -2.53 -1.99 -0.49
C ASN A 34 -1.91 -1.13 -1.60
N ASN A 35 -1.29 -1.76 -2.59
CA ASN A 35 -0.71 -1.06 -3.74
C ASN A 35 -1.75 -0.77 -4.83
N SER A 36 -2.68 -1.72 -5.04
CA SER A 36 -3.69 -1.64 -6.09
C SER A 36 -4.95 -2.37 -5.66
N VAL A 37 -6.10 -1.80 -6.00
CA VAL A 37 -7.40 -2.44 -5.85
C VAL A 37 -8.06 -2.44 -7.22
N GLU A 38 -8.41 -3.63 -7.70
CA GLU A 38 -9.09 -3.81 -8.99
C GLU A 38 -10.41 -4.53 -8.75
N ILE A 39 -11.46 -4.04 -9.39
CA ILE A 39 -12.81 -4.60 -9.30
C ILE A 39 -13.23 -4.99 -10.71
N VAL A 40 -13.39 -6.29 -10.94
CA VAL A 40 -13.88 -6.83 -12.21
C VAL A 40 -15.37 -7.12 -12.08
N VAL A 41 -16.18 -6.47 -12.92
CA VAL A 41 -17.62 -6.68 -12.93
C VAL A 41 -18.03 -7.28 -14.28
N PRO A 42 -18.45 -8.56 -14.31
CA PRO A 42 -19.08 -9.14 -15.48
C PRO A 42 -20.37 -8.38 -15.76
N SER A 43 -20.42 -7.65 -16.88
CA SER A 43 -21.61 -6.91 -17.29
C SER A 43 -21.98 -7.18 -18.74
N THR A 44 -23.29 -7.30 -18.97
CA THR A 44 -23.89 -7.29 -20.30
C THR A 44 -24.52 -5.93 -20.62
N SER A 45 -24.45 -4.95 -19.71
CA SER A 45 -25.05 -3.62 -19.90
C SER A 45 -24.16 -2.48 -19.41
N LEU A 46 -24.12 -1.40 -20.21
CA LEU A 46 -23.40 -0.16 -19.90
C LEU A 46 -24.02 0.63 -18.73
N VAL A 47 -25.29 0.38 -18.39
CA VAL A 47 -26.00 1.11 -17.31
C VAL A 47 -25.41 0.82 -15.92
N LYS A 48 -24.96 -0.41 -15.69
CA LYS A 48 -24.34 -0.80 -14.40
C LYS A 48 -22.99 -0.13 -14.17
N ASP A 49 -22.29 0.24 -15.24
CA ASP A 49 -21.00 0.92 -15.18
C ASP A 49 -21.14 2.30 -14.53
N GLU A 50 -22.15 3.08 -14.93
CA GLU A 50 -22.40 4.41 -14.37
C GLU A 50 -22.79 4.40 -12.88
N GLU A 51 -23.54 3.39 -12.43
CA GLU A 51 -23.89 3.25 -11.02
C GLU A 51 -22.66 2.94 -10.16
N ILE A 52 -21.79 2.05 -10.65
CA ILE A 52 -20.54 1.70 -9.99
C ILE A 52 -19.60 2.90 -9.96
N ARG A 53 -19.43 3.59 -11.09
CA ARG A 53 -18.62 4.80 -11.20
C ARG A 53 -19.06 5.86 -10.20
N ARG A 54 -20.36 6.15 -10.13
CA ARG A 54 -20.93 7.09 -9.15
C ARG A 54 -20.73 6.65 -7.71
N ALA A 55 -20.86 5.35 -7.42
CA ALA A 55 -20.63 4.83 -6.08
C ALA A 55 -19.17 4.99 -5.64
N VAL A 56 -18.21 4.77 -6.55
CA VAL A 56 -16.79 5.01 -6.30
C VAL A 56 -16.53 6.51 -6.11
N GLU A 57 -17.04 7.36 -7.00
CA GLU A 57 -16.85 8.82 -6.93
C GLU A 57 -17.45 9.45 -5.67
N LYS A 58 -18.58 8.93 -5.17
CA LYS A 58 -19.24 9.43 -3.96
C LYS A 58 -18.36 9.27 -2.71
N ASN A 59 -17.46 8.29 -2.69
CA ASN A 59 -16.54 8.07 -1.56
C ASN A 59 -15.29 8.96 -1.61
N GLY A 60 -15.24 9.91 -2.56
CA GLY A 60 -14.11 10.81 -2.74
C GLY A 60 -12.92 10.13 -3.43
N ARG A 61 -11.92 10.94 -3.79
CA ARG A 61 -10.66 10.43 -4.33
C ARG A 61 -9.70 10.19 -3.18
N PRO A 62 -9.25 8.95 -2.94
CA PRO A 62 -8.25 8.71 -1.91
C PRO A 62 -6.94 9.39 -2.30
N PHE A 63 -6.17 9.81 -1.31
CA PHE A 63 -4.87 10.44 -1.51
C PHE A 63 -3.87 9.94 -0.48
N PHE A 64 -2.59 10.10 -0.79
CA PHE A 64 -1.48 9.83 0.11
C PHE A 64 -0.40 10.87 -0.07
N TYR A 65 0.51 10.96 0.88
CA TYR A 65 1.68 11.81 0.81
C TYR A 65 2.90 11.01 0.37
N VAL A 66 3.65 11.55 -0.59
CA VAL A 66 5.03 11.15 -0.85
C VAL A 66 5.92 12.11 -0.10
N VAL A 67 6.71 11.61 0.85
CA VAL A 67 7.51 12.44 1.75
C VAL A 67 8.93 11.92 1.89
N ASN A 68 9.91 12.79 1.75
CA ASN A 68 11.32 12.50 2.02
C ASN A 68 11.65 12.94 3.44
N MET A 69 11.80 11.98 4.35
CA MET A 69 12.05 12.25 5.77
C MET A 69 12.97 11.22 6.42
N SER A 70 13.60 11.63 7.52
CA SER A 70 14.32 10.74 8.45
C SER A 70 13.32 10.00 9.35
N LEU A 71 13.70 8.87 9.93
CA LEU A 71 12.90 8.16 10.94
C LEU A 71 12.57 9.04 12.15
N THR A 72 13.38 10.05 12.43
CA THR A 72 13.14 11.02 13.51
C THR A 72 11.85 11.83 13.30
N GLU A 73 11.36 11.97 12.07
CA GLU A 73 10.11 12.70 11.80
C GLU A 73 8.89 11.98 12.40
N PHE A 74 8.92 10.64 12.54
CA PHE A 74 7.86 9.91 13.24
C PHE A 74 7.77 10.25 14.74
N LEU A 75 8.81 10.86 15.30
CA LEU A 75 8.89 11.34 16.68
C LEU A 75 8.70 12.86 16.77
N SER A 76 8.35 13.52 15.67
CA SER A 76 8.07 14.95 15.66
C SER A 76 6.81 15.25 16.47
N PRO A 77 6.66 16.47 17.02
CA PRO A 77 5.44 16.86 17.72
C PRO A 77 4.19 16.70 16.86
N SER A 78 4.27 17.02 15.57
CA SER A 78 3.15 16.96 14.63
C SER A 78 2.66 15.53 14.42
N ILE A 79 3.56 14.57 14.18
CA ILE A 79 3.19 13.16 14.03
C ILE A 79 2.77 12.56 15.38
N SER A 80 3.44 12.93 16.47
CA SER A 80 3.08 12.50 17.83
C SER A 80 1.66 12.94 18.22
N GLN A 81 1.21 14.09 17.72
CA GLN A 81 -0.15 14.58 17.95
C GLN A 81 -1.20 13.71 17.25
N LEU A 82 -0.93 13.20 16.04
CA LEU A 82 -1.84 12.28 15.35
C LEU A 82 -2.17 11.07 16.23
N PHE A 83 -1.15 10.50 16.87
CA PHE A 83 -1.33 9.34 17.75
C PHE A 83 -2.08 9.68 19.04
N GLN A 84 -1.90 10.89 19.59
CA GLN A 84 -2.64 11.36 20.77
C GLN A 84 -4.13 11.57 20.46
N GLU A 85 -4.43 12.02 19.26
CA GLU A 85 -5.80 12.19 18.72
C GLU A 85 -6.43 10.87 18.27
N GLN A 86 -5.83 9.71 18.60
CA GLN A 86 -6.31 8.38 18.20
C GLN A 86 -6.41 8.17 16.68
N ARG A 87 -5.73 9.00 15.88
CA ARG A 87 -5.68 8.82 14.43
C ARG A 87 -4.78 7.64 14.09
N GLN A 88 -5.09 7.00 12.98
CA GLN A 88 -4.25 5.96 12.40
C GLN A 88 -3.29 6.59 11.41
N LEU A 89 -2.03 6.16 11.45
CA LEU A 89 -1.03 6.51 10.45
C LEU A 89 -0.56 5.22 9.81
N VAL A 90 -0.58 5.17 8.49
CA VAL A 90 0.08 4.12 7.71
C VAL A 90 1.20 4.78 6.92
N ALA A 91 2.40 4.24 7.03
CA ALA A 91 3.55 4.71 6.28
C ALA A 91 4.34 3.52 5.75
N LEU A 92 4.91 3.64 4.55
CA LEU A 92 5.76 2.60 3.98
C LEU A 92 6.88 3.23 3.17
N THR A 93 8.11 2.78 3.37
CA THR A 93 9.23 3.22 2.52
C THR A 93 9.02 2.79 1.09
N SER A 94 9.04 3.74 0.14
CA SER A 94 9.06 3.46 -1.29
C SER A 94 10.50 3.32 -1.79
N LEU A 95 10.67 2.74 -2.99
CA LEU A 95 11.96 2.63 -3.69
C LEU A 95 13.07 1.88 -2.91
N THR A 96 12.68 1.12 -1.88
CA THR A 96 13.59 0.30 -1.08
C THR A 96 13.39 -1.17 -1.42
N ARG A 97 14.50 -1.92 -1.41
CA ARG A 97 14.47 -3.38 -1.58
C ARG A 97 14.62 -3.99 -0.21
N ILE A 98 13.53 -4.54 0.35
CA ILE A 98 13.50 -5.06 1.73
C ILE A 98 14.55 -6.16 1.99
N ASP A 99 15.05 -6.81 0.94
CA ASP A 99 16.14 -7.80 0.99
C ASP A 99 17.54 -7.16 1.04
N ARG A 100 17.70 -5.90 0.62
CA ARG A 100 19.03 -5.27 0.42
C ARG A 100 19.27 -4.01 1.23
N THR A 101 18.27 -3.15 1.36
CA THR A 101 18.39 -1.83 1.98
C THR A 101 17.60 -1.77 3.27
N ASP A 102 17.84 -0.75 4.07
CA ASP A 102 16.91 -0.46 5.16
C ASP A 102 15.51 -0.18 4.57
N ALA A 103 14.48 -0.65 5.28
CA ALA A 103 13.09 -0.41 4.95
C ALA A 103 12.31 -0.18 6.23
N ALA A 104 11.24 0.61 6.16
CA ALA A 104 10.44 0.96 7.31
C ALA A 104 8.96 1.00 6.96
N ALA A 105 8.12 0.60 7.91
CA ALA A 105 6.68 0.63 7.79
C ALA A 105 6.04 1.04 9.11
N VAL A 106 5.00 1.85 9.07
CA VAL A 106 4.12 2.14 10.20
C VAL A 106 2.77 1.51 9.94
N THR A 107 2.32 0.70 10.88
CA THR A 107 0.99 0.05 10.85
C THR A 107 -0.06 0.90 11.57
N PRO A 108 -1.36 0.68 11.32
CA PRO A 108 -2.45 1.48 11.92
C PRO A 108 -2.45 1.49 13.46
N ASP A 109 -1.95 0.42 14.08
CA ASP A 109 -1.74 0.25 15.53
C ASP A 109 -0.53 1.03 16.07
N GLY A 110 0.15 1.79 15.21
CA GLY A 110 1.14 2.80 15.59
C GLY A 110 2.50 2.20 15.89
N VAL A 111 2.75 0.99 15.40
CA VAL A 111 4.04 0.33 15.50
C VAL A 111 4.85 0.68 14.25
N LEU A 112 6.04 1.24 14.48
CA LEU A 112 7.07 1.39 13.46
C LEU A 112 7.89 0.10 13.39
N HIS A 113 7.77 -0.59 12.27
CA HIS A 113 8.55 -1.75 11.89
C HIS A 113 9.74 -1.31 11.05
N LEU A 114 10.95 -1.68 11.46
CA LEU A 114 12.18 -1.44 10.71
C LEU A 114 12.79 -2.77 10.30
N ALA A 115 13.09 -2.91 9.02
CA ALA A 115 13.92 -3.97 8.47
C ALA A 115 15.28 -3.38 8.14
N LEU A 116 16.29 -3.71 8.94
CA LEU A 116 17.60 -3.06 8.95
C LEU A 116 18.67 -3.97 8.39
N THR A 117 19.62 -3.36 7.67
CA THR A 117 20.92 -3.94 7.35
C THR A 117 21.75 -4.08 8.62
N LYS A 118 22.74 -4.97 8.59
CA LYS A 118 23.70 -5.15 9.69
C LYS A 118 24.37 -3.83 10.08
N ASP A 119 24.84 -3.06 9.12
CA ASP A 119 25.57 -1.81 9.37
C ASP A 119 24.69 -0.78 10.09
N THR A 120 23.44 -0.58 9.64
CA THR A 120 22.53 0.35 10.30
C THR A 120 22.11 -0.14 11.67
N TYR A 121 21.88 -1.44 11.83
CA TYR A 121 21.57 -2.05 13.11
C TYR A 121 22.68 -1.81 14.16
N GLU A 122 23.94 -2.06 13.79
CA GLU A 122 25.09 -1.85 14.67
C GLU A 122 25.23 -0.37 15.07
N ARG A 123 25.04 0.55 14.12
CA ARG A 123 25.03 2.01 14.41
C ARG A 123 23.90 2.42 15.36
N LEU A 124 22.72 1.83 15.24
CA LEU A 124 21.59 2.15 16.12
C LEU A 124 21.81 1.65 17.56
N SER A 125 22.61 0.58 17.76
CA SER A 125 22.96 0.04 19.08
C SER A 125 21.72 -0.19 19.96
N VAL A 126 20.71 -0.83 19.38
CA VAL A 126 19.43 -1.20 20.01
C VAL A 126 19.24 -2.72 19.94
N GLN A 127 18.41 -3.25 20.85
CA GLN A 127 18.04 -4.66 20.79
C GLN A 127 17.00 -4.86 19.69
N ALA A 128 17.26 -5.74 18.74
CA ALA A 128 16.36 -6.09 17.64
C ALA A 128 16.36 -7.62 17.45
N ASP A 129 15.30 -8.14 16.83
CA ASP A 129 15.21 -9.55 16.49
C ASP A 129 15.91 -9.83 15.16
N HIS A 130 16.46 -11.03 15.00
CA HIS A 130 16.94 -11.46 13.68
C HIS A 130 15.75 -11.70 12.73
N SER A 131 15.90 -11.31 11.47
CA SER A 131 14.92 -11.65 10.44
C SER A 131 14.81 -13.17 10.28
N LYS A 132 13.59 -13.70 10.16
CA LYS A 132 13.36 -15.13 9.95
C LYS A 132 13.87 -15.62 8.59
N CYS A 133 13.88 -14.74 7.58
CA CYS A 133 14.26 -15.09 6.22
C CYS A 133 15.78 -15.10 6.02
N THR A 134 16.47 -14.12 6.61
CA THR A 134 17.93 -13.93 6.49
C THR A 134 18.55 -13.54 7.83
N PRO A 135 18.62 -14.47 8.80
CA PRO A 135 18.95 -14.15 10.19
C PRO A 135 20.32 -13.49 10.38
N LYS A 136 21.29 -13.77 9.51
CA LYS A 136 22.67 -13.26 9.68
C LYS A 136 22.87 -11.83 9.19
N GLU A 137 21.98 -11.32 8.35
CA GLU A 137 22.21 -10.10 7.58
C GLU A 137 21.12 -9.04 7.79
N ARG A 138 19.97 -9.45 8.33
CA ARG A 138 18.79 -8.60 8.47
C ARG A 138 18.23 -8.64 9.88
N PHE A 139 17.92 -7.47 10.40
CA PHE A 139 17.45 -7.25 11.77
C PHE A 139 16.11 -6.52 11.75
N ASN A 140 15.16 -6.99 12.54
CA ASN A 140 13.81 -6.43 12.64
C ASN A 140 13.66 -5.73 13.99
N LEU A 141 13.37 -4.43 13.95
CA LEU A 141 13.06 -3.64 15.15
C LEU A 141 11.63 -3.15 15.09
N ASN A 142 10.90 -3.32 16.20
CA ASN A 142 9.55 -2.80 16.34
C ASN A 142 9.54 -1.73 17.43
N VAL A 143 8.99 -0.55 17.12
CA VAL A 143 8.92 0.59 18.02
C VAL A 143 7.48 1.06 18.11
N ASN A 144 6.88 0.97 19.29
CA ASN A 144 5.54 1.48 19.50
C ASN A 144 5.55 3.01 19.62
N LEU A 145 5.15 3.72 18.56
CA LEU A 145 5.12 5.18 18.50
C LEU A 145 4.05 5.80 19.41
N ARG A 146 3.07 5.01 19.87
CA ARG A 146 2.04 5.45 20.82
C ARG A 146 2.50 5.35 22.28
N SER A 147 3.69 4.84 22.54
CA SER A 147 4.20 4.65 23.90
C SER A 147 4.46 5.99 24.60
N ASP A 148 4.03 6.11 25.86
CA ASP A 148 4.15 7.35 26.63
C ASP A 148 5.61 7.79 26.84
N ASP A 149 6.54 6.84 26.83
CA ASP A 149 7.97 7.09 26.96
C ASP A 149 8.66 7.49 25.65
N LEU A 150 7.92 7.55 24.55
CA LEU A 150 8.37 8.14 23.29
C LEU A 150 7.68 9.48 23.00
N ARG A 151 6.92 10.02 23.95
CA ARG A 151 6.39 11.38 23.84
C ARG A 151 7.52 12.42 23.84
N PRO A 152 7.38 13.50 23.07
CA PRO A 152 8.33 14.61 23.09
C PRO A 152 8.61 15.12 24.52
N GLY A 153 9.88 15.30 24.85
CA GLY A 153 10.34 15.79 26.16
C GLY A 153 10.70 14.69 27.17
N THR A 154 10.44 13.42 26.86
CA THR A 154 10.89 12.30 27.71
C THR A 154 12.38 11.97 27.47
N LYS A 155 13.03 11.36 28.47
CA LYS A 155 14.44 10.93 28.35
C LYS A 155 14.65 9.90 27.24
N ARG A 156 13.71 8.96 27.08
CA ARG A 156 13.80 7.93 26.04
C ARG A 156 13.57 8.53 24.65
N HIS A 157 12.58 9.42 24.47
CA HIS A 157 12.41 10.19 23.23
C HIS A 157 13.70 10.90 22.81
N ALA A 158 14.32 11.69 23.70
CA ALA A 158 15.55 12.43 23.39
C ALA A 158 16.70 11.50 22.96
N LYS A 159 16.89 10.38 23.66
CA LYS A 159 17.92 9.38 23.33
C LYS A 159 17.67 8.70 21.98
N VAL A 160 16.41 8.41 21.65
CA VAL A 160 16.06 7.81 20.35
C VAL A 160 16.26 8.82 19.23
N MET A 161 15.83 10.08 19.41
CA MET A 161 16.07 11.17 18.45
C MET A 161 17.55 11.35 18.15
N GLU A 162 18.39 11.44 19.18
CA GLU A 162 19.84 11.57 19.05
C GLU A 162 20.41 10.41 18.21
N ARG A 163 20.10 9.17 18.60
CA ARG A 163 20.61 7.96 17.91
C ARG A 163 20.16 7.87 16.46
N TRP A 164 18.88 8.11 16.19
CA TRP A 164 18.34 7.99 14.84
C TRP A 164 18.89 9.08 13.92
N SER A 165 18.99 10.31 14.43
CA SER A 165 19.51 11.44 13.65
C SER A 165 20.91 11.19 13.05
N GLY A 166 21.79 10.47 13.77
CA GLY A 166 23.12 10.11 13.30
C GLY A 166 23.23 8.77 12.56
N ALA A 167 22.26 7.86 12.71
CA ALA A 167 22.38 6.48 12.23
C ALA A 167 21.54 6.17 10.98
N THR A 168 20.49 6.96 10.72
CA THR A 168 19.49 6.65 9.70
C THR A 168 19.49 7.70 8.59
N ALA A 169 19.45 7.25 7.34
CA ALA A 169 19.33 8.12 6.19
C ALA A 169 17.90 8.66 6.04
N VAL A 170 17.77 9.74 5.25
CA VAL A 170 16.47 10.17 4.72
C VAL A 170 15.96 9.12 3.74
N MET A 171 14.68 8.76 3.87
CA MET A 171 14.00 7.80 3.00
C MET A 171 12.74 8.44 2.44
N GLU A 172 12.32 7.97 1.26
CA GLU A 172 11.00 8.30 0.72
C GLU A 172 9.96 7.39 1.36
N PHE A 173 8.88 7.99 1.86
CA PHE A 173 7.73 7.29 2.43
C PHE A 173 6.46 7.63 1.67
N LEU A 174 5.60 6.63 1.53
CA LEU A 174 4.18 6.78 1.19
C LEU A 174 3.41 6.80 2.51
N CYS A 175 2.74 7.91 2.81
CA CYS A 175 2.06 8.13 4.09
C CYS A 175 0.57 8.45 3.89
N VAL A 176 -0.29 7.84 4.71
CA VAL A 176 -1.72 8.17 4.77
C VAL A 176 -2.17 8.15 6.22
N SER A 177 -3.07 9.07 6.58
CA SER A 177 -3.65 9.16 7.92
C SER A 177 -5.16 9.06 7.83
N ASN A 178 -5.77 8.37 8.79
CA ASN A 178 -7.22 8.24 8.92
C ASN A 178 -7.67 8.75 10.29
N SER A 179 -8.77 9.49 10.31
CA SER A 179 -9.57 9.82 11.49
C SER A 179 -10.92 9.10 11.45
N GLU A 180 -11.77 9.32 12.44
CA GLU A 180 -13.15 8.80 12.45
C GLU A 180 -13.98 9.30 11.25
N ASP A 181 -13.67 10.49 10.74
CA ASP A 181 -14.34 11.12 9.59
C ASP A 181 -13.78 10.68 8.22
N GLY A 182 -12.77 9.79 8.20
CA GLY A 182 -12.14 9.29 6.98
C GLY A 182 -10.70 9.77 6.81
N LEU A 183 -10.28 10.00 5.57
CA LEU A 183 -8.90 10.41 5.25
C LEU A 183 -8.58 11.79 5.86
N ALA A 184 -7.44 11.86 6.54
CA ALA A 184 -6.99 13.04 7.24
C ALA A 184 -5.66 13.56 6.68
N THR A 185 -5.49 14.89 6.68
CA THR A 185 -4.24 15.52 6.27
C THR A 185 -3.14 15.30 7.32
N ILE A 186 -1.90 15.23 6.85
CA ILE A 186 -0.71 15.08 7.69
C ILE A 186 0.07 16.40 7.64
N GLN A 187 0.44 16.92 8.81
CA GLN A 187 1.34 18.05 8.93
C GLN A 187 2.74 17.54 9.26
N PHE A 188 3.68 17.76 8.34
CA PHE A 188 5.10 17.43 8.54
C PHE A 188 5.86 18.62 9.10
N SER A 189 7.01 18.37 9.75
CA SER A 189 7.89 19.43 10.25
C SER A 189 8.40 20.36 9.14
N PRO A 190 8.69 21.64 9.46
CA PRO A 190 9.30 22.56 8.49
C PRO A 190 10.60 22.00 7.90
N GLY A 191 10.75 22.10 6.58
CA GLY A 191 11.92 21.58 5.85
C GLY A 191 11.78 20.13 5.37
N VAL A 192 10.75 19.40 5.78
CA VAL A 192 10.42 18.09 5.24
C VAL A 192 9.79 18.26 3.85
N SER A 193 10.42 17.67 2.83
CA SER A 193 9.89 17.69 1.46
C SER A 193 8.75 16.69 1.34
N SER A 194 7.53 17.19 1.12
CA SER A 194 6.34 16.36 0.94
C SER A 194 5.48 16.87 -0.21
N ARG A 195 4.77 15.95 -0.86
CA ARG A 195 3.73 16.24 -1.85
C ARG A 195 2.53 15.33 -1.64
N CYS A 196 1.33 15.86 -1.84
CA CYS A 196 0.10 15.09 -1.85
C CYS A 196 -0.13 14.52 -3.26
N VAL A 197 -0.52 13.26 -3.33
CA VAL A 197 -0.82 12.54 -4.58
C VAL A 197 -2.20 11.93 -4.45
N GLU A 198 -3.11 12.28 -5.36
CA GLU A 198 -4.38 11.60 -5.50
C GLU A 198 -4.17 10.24 -6.15
N VAL A 199 -4.87 9.22 -5.64
CA VAL A 199 -4.85 7.88 -6.21
C VAL A 199 -5.53 7.93 -7.57
N GLU A 200 -4.86 7.36 -8.56
CA GLU A 200 -5.39 7.26 -9.90
C GLU A 200 -6.60 6.30 -9.93
N HIS A 201 -7.68 6.74 -10.56
CA HIS A 201 -8.86 5.94 -10.81
C HIS A 201 -9.07 5.80 -12.32
N GLN A 202 -9.07 4.57 -12.80
CA GLN A 202 -9.31 4.25 -14.20
C GLN A 202 -10.42 3.19 -14.31
N THR A 203 -11.34 3.43 -15.23
CA THR A 203 -12.36 2.46 -15.64
C THR A 203 -12.03 1.99 -17.05
N MET A 204 -11.97 0.68 -17.25
CA MET A 204 -11.70 0.09 -18.55
C MET A 204 -12.77 -0.92 -18.90
N LEU A 205 -13.37 -0.77 -20.08
CA LEU A 205 -14.20 -1.80 -20.68
C LEU A 205 -13.31 -2.74 -21.48
N THR A 206 -13.26 -4.00 -21.10
CA THR A 206 -12.53 -5.04 -21.83
C THR A 206 -13.48 -5.82 -22.74
N ALA A 207 -12.97 -6.29 -23.88
CA ALA A 207 -13.71 -7.17 -24.76
C ALA A 207 -14.06 -8.49 -24.05
N LEU A 208 -15.14 -9.14 -24.46
CA LEU A 208 -15.69 -10.37 -23.87
C LEU A 208 -14.60 -11.44 -23.66
N LEU A 209 -14.05 -11.52 -22.45
CA LEU A 209 -13.50 -12.77 -21.94
C LEU A 209 -14.67 -13.61 -21.46
N GLU A 210 -14.73 -14.86 -21.91
CA GLU A 210 -15.62 -15.83 -21.29
C GLU A 210 -15.24 -15.95 -19.81
N THR A 211 -16.21 -15.70 -18.95
CA THR A 211 -16.05 -15.89 -17.50
C THR A 211 -16.01 -17.38 -17.21
N PRO A 212 -15.14 -17.86 -16.29
CA PRO A 212 -15.18 -19.25 -15.85
C PRO A 212 -16.59 -19.59 -15.37
N PRO A 213 -17.11 -20.80 -15.66
CA PRO A 213 -18.45 -21.19 -15.27
C PRO A 213 -18.54 -21.25 -13.74
N LEU A 214 -19.07 -20.21 -13.12
CA LEU A 214 -19.35 -20.19 -11.70
C LEU A 214 -20.78 -20.67 -11.45
N PRO A 215 -20.99 -21.68 -10.58
CA PRO A 215 -22.34 -22.12 -10.24
C PRO A 215 -23.12 -20.96 -9.58
N PRO A 216 -24.45 -20.93 -9.74
CA PRO A 216 -25.28 -19.94 -9.07
C PRO A 216 -25.22 -20.14 -7.56
N HIS A 217 -25.37 -19.06 -6.79
CA HIS A 217 -25.56 -19.18 -5.35
C HIS A 217 -26.89 -19.93 -5.06
N PRO A 218 -26.95 -20.91 -4.14
CA PRO A 218 -25.95 -21.32 -3.15
C PRO A 218 -25.00 -22.45 -3.57
N ALA A 219 -25.13 -23.01 -4.78
CA ALA A 219 -24.30 -24.12 -5.26
C ALA A 219 -22.79 -23.81 -5.32
N ARG A 220 -22.40 -22.55 -5.11
CA ARG A 220 -21.01 -22.10 -4.91
C ARG A 220 -20.34 -22.73 -3.69
N GLU A 221 -21.09 -23.16 -2.68
CA GLU A 221 -20.52 -23.88 -1.52
C GLU A 221 -19.86 -25.22 -1.92
N ALA A 222 -20.20 -25.75 -3.10
CA ALA A 222 -19.61 -26.97 -3.65
C ALA A 222 -18.37 -26.73 -4.52
N LEU A 223 -17.94 -25.48 -4.72
CA LEU A 223 -16.73 -25.17 -5.48
C LEU A 223 -15.50 -25.80 -4.81
N GLY A 224 -14.74 -26.53 -5.60
CA GLY A 224 -13.49 -27.13 -5.19
C GLY A 224 -12.32 -26.14 -5.25
N GLN A 225 -11.15 -26.61 -4.83
CA GLN A 225 -9.93 -25.83 -4.93
C GLN A 225 -9.56 -25.52 -6.40
N GLU A 226 -9.72 -26.49 -7.31
CA GLU A 226 -9.43 -26.32 -8.74
C GLU A 226 -10.27 -25.20 -9.37
N ASP A 227 -11.55 -25.09 -8.99
CA ASP A 227 -12.43 -24.03 -9.49
C ASP A 227 -11.97 -22.63 -9.01
N LEU A 228 -11.51 -22.54 -7.76
CA LEU A 228 -11.01 -21.30 -7.17
C LEU A 228 -9.66 -20.90 -7.78
N GLU A 229 -8.80 -21.87 -8.07
CA GLU A 229 -7.52 -21.64 -8.77
C GLU A 229 -7.77 -21.16 -10.20
N ALA A 230 -8.68 -21.81 -10.94
CA ALA A 230 -9.06 -21.38 -12.29
C ALA A 230 -9.64 -19.96 -12.31
N LEU A 231 -10.50 -19.61 -11.33
CA LEU A 231 -11.01 -18.24 -11.18
C LEU A 231 -9.88 -17.23 -10.87
N TYR A 232 -8.96 -17.60 -9.98
CA TYR A 232 -7.82 -16.75 -9.60
C TYR A 232 -6.90 -16.50 -10.79
N GLU A 233 -6.57 -17.52 -11.57
CA GLU A 233 -5.78 -17.40 -12.79
C GLU A 233 -6.49 -16.53 -13.84
N TRP A 234 -7.80 -16.75 -14.05
CA TRP A 234 -8.59 -15.94 -14.97
C TRP A 234 -8.61 -14.46 -14.58
N LEU A 235 -8.79 -14.14 -13.29
CA LEU A 235 -8.69 -12.76 -12.80
C LEU A 235 -7.31 -12.17 -13.09
N GLY A 236 -6.24 -12.95 -12.88
CA GLY A 236 -4.88 -12.54 -13.23
C GLY A 236 -4.70 -12.22 -14.71
N VAL A 237 -5.29 -13.01 -15.61
CA VAL A 237 -5.28 -12.73 -17.06
C VAL A 237 -6.00 -11.43 -17.37
N VAL A 238 -7.19 -11.21 -16.81
CA VAL A 238 -7.97 -9.97 -17.02
C VAL A 238 -7.16 -8.75 -16.56
N SER A 239 -6.57 -8.78 -15.37
CA SER A 239 -5.72 -7.72 -14.82
C SER A 239 -4.48 -7.44 -15.66
N CYS A 240 -3.82 -8.48 -16.19
CA CYS A 240 -2.65 -8.32 -17.06
C CYS A 240 -3.02 -7.72 -18.42
N SER A 241 -4.13 -8.17 -19.02
CA SER A 241 -4.62 -7.60 -20.28
C SER A 241 -5.03 -6.14 -20.13
N SER A 242 -5.67 -5.78 -19.02
CA SER A 242 -6.03 -4.38 -18.73
C SER A 242 -4.77 -3.52 -18.54
N ALA A 243 -3.76 -4.02 -17.82
CA ALA A 243 -2.48 -3.33 -17.64
C ALA A 243 -1.72 -3.09 -18.96
N LEU A 244 -1.68 -4.07 -19.87
CA LEU A 244 -1.03 -3.92 -21.17
C LEU A 244 -1.72 -2.88 -22.06
N ALA A 245 -3.05 -2.80 -22.01
CA ALA A 245 -3.80 -1.77 -22.70
C ALA A 245 -3.48 -0.36 -22.17
N ARG A 246 -3.17 -0.20 -20.88
CA ARG A 246 -2.75 1.09 -20.29
C ARG A 246 -1.43 1.59 -20.89
N VAL A 247 -0.40 0.72 -20.92
CA VAL A 247 0.93 1.08 -21.45
C VAL A 247 0.84 1.52 -22.91
N SER A 248 0.01 0.85 -23.71
CA SER A 248 -0.20 1.22 -25.11
C SER A 248 -0.87 2.58 -25.32
N LEU A 249 -1.67 3.07 -24.36
CA LEU A 249 -2.32 4.38 -24.45
C LEU A 249 -1.34 5.51 -24.08
N ASP A 250 -0.48 5.29 -23.08
CA ASP A 250 0.51 6.27 -22.64
C ASP A 250 1.57 6.52 -23.72
N ASP A 251 2.06 5.48 -24.41
CA ASP A 251 3.01 5.62 -25.51
C ASP A 251 2.43 6.44 -26.68
N ASN A 252 1.13 6.33 -26.93
CA ASN A 252 0.44 7.06 -28.00
C ASN A 252 0.13 8.52 -27.63
N SER A 253 0.14 8.87 -26.34
CA SER A 253 -0.01 10.25 -25.85
C SER A 253 1.31 11.04 -25.87
N SER A 254 2.44 10.35 -25.88
CA SER A 254 3.79 10.95 -25.95
C SER A 254 4.26 11.30 -27.38
N SER A 255 3.44 11.00 -28.38
CA SER A 255 3.77 11.17 -29.80
C SER A 255 2.79 12.12 -30.51
N GLN A 256 2.66 13.37 -30.01
CA GLN A 256 2.15 14.46 -30.83
C GLN A 256 3.31 15.07 -31.66
N PRO A 257 3.17 15.19 -32.99
CA PRO A 257 4.15 15.88 -33.81
C PRO A 257 4.05 17.39 -33.56
N SER A 258 5.20 18.03 -33.31
CA SER A 258 5.34 19.48 -33.28
C SER A 258 5.10 20.03 -34.70
N ASP A 259 3.90 20.49 -34.99
CA ASP A 259 3.61 21.16 -36.24
C ASP A 259 4.30 22.54 -36.31
N ALA A 260 5.25 22.59 -37.24
CA ALA A 260 5.87 23.70 -37.94
C ALA A 260 5.25 25.11 -37.76
N ALA A 261 5.98 25.98 -37.07
CA ALA A 261 5.93 27.42 -37.30
C ALA A 261 7.02 27.80 -38.31
N GLY A 262 6.63 28.07 -39.55
CA GLY A 262 7.53 28.44 -40.63
C GLY A 262 6.80 29.10 -41.79
N THR A 263 6.05 30.18 -41.53
CA THR A 263 5.51 31.03 -42.59
C THR A 263 6.54 32.12 -42.92
N GLN A 264 7.23 31.96 -44.05
CA GLN A 264 7.85 33.05 -44.79
C GLN A 264 6.93 33.48 -45.94
N ALA A 265 6.57 34.77 -45.95
CA ALA A 265 6.31 35.62 -47.12
C ALA A 265 6.21 37.06 -46.56
N GLY A 266 6.95 38.08 -46.98
CA GLY A 266 7.74 38.30 -48.18
C GLY A 266 7.23 39.55 -48.89
N HIS A 267 7.74 40.73 -48.50
CA HIS A 267 8.01 41.94 -49.30
C HIS A 267 8.18 43.18 -48.42
#